data_AF-A0A840S358-F1
#
_entry.id   AF-A0A840S358-F1
#
_cell.length_a   1.000
_cell.length_b   1.000
_cell.length_c   1.000
_cell.angle_alpha   90.00
_cell.angle_beta   90.00
_cell.angle_gamma   90.00
#
_symmetry.space_group_name_H-M   'P 1'
#
loop_
_entity.id
_entity.type
_entity.pdbx_description
1 polymer ?
#
loop_
_entity_poly.entity_id
_entity_poly.type
_entity_poly.pdbx_seq_one_letter_code
_entity_poly.pdbx_strand_id
1 'polypeptide(L)'
;MSARRLGLALAGLALAGPVLAAPEWRLMARHGECHPLAVLARKLPDAAAVRTPQDLAALLKQQGLAFTQTDRPAPGAERSVAFEVPAKGLNILLVTPGLCGPTR
;
A
#
# COMPACT_ATOMS: atom_id res chain seq x y z
N MET A 1 5.26 47.69 -45.58
CA MET A 1 4.17 46.70 -45.76
C MET A 1 4.45 45.53 -44.84
N SER A 2 3.67 45.44 -43.77
CA SER A 2 3.67 44.38 -42.76
C SER A 2 3.08 43.07 -43.29
N ALA A 3 3.26 41.99 -42.50
CA ALA A 3 2.57 40.69 -42.51
C ALA A 3 3.45 39.53 -43.02
N ARG A 4 3.64 38.39 -42.34
CA ARG A 4 3.07 37.80 -41.12
C ARG A 4 4.11 36.81 -40.59
N ARG A 5 4.47 36.88 -39.31
CA ARG A 5 5.11 35.77 -38.60
C ARG A 5 3.98 34.82 -38.20
N LEU A 6 3.77 33.73 -38.95
CA LEU A 6 2.89 32.65 -38.52
C LEU A 6 3.56 31.95 -37.34
N GLY A 7 3.11 32.27 -36.13
CA GLY A 7 3.44 31.52 -34.93
C GLY A 7 2.76 30.16 -34.99
N LEU A 8 3.54 29.10 -35.16
CA LEU A 8 3.09 27.75 -34.83
C LEU A 8 3.14 27.60 -33.30
N ALA A 9 2.05 27.96 -32.65
CA ALA A 9 1.81 27.56 -31.27
C ALA A 9 1.43 26.07 -31.26
N LEU A 10 2.43 25.20 -31.10
CA LEU A 10 2.21 23.80 -30.76
C LEU A 10 1.65 23.75 -29.34
N ALA A 11 0.33 23.69 -29.24
CA ALA A 11 -0.39 23.43 -28.01
C ALA A 11 -0.02 22.02 -27.50
N GLY A 12 0.86 21.97 -26.50
CA GLY A 12 1.14 20.77 -25.73
C GLY A 12 -0.10 20.40 -24.92
N LEU A 13 -0.93 19.51 -25.45
CA LEU A 13 -2.02 18.89 -24.73
C LEU A 13 -1.42 17.92 -23.70
N ALA A 14 -1.15 18.41 -22.49
CA ALA A 14 -0.73 17.57 -21.38
C ALA A 14 -1.91 16.65 -21.00
N LEU A 15 -1.82 15.39 -21.39
CA LEU A 15 -2.68 14.31 -20.92
C LEU A 15 -2.47 14.13 -19.41
N ALA A 16 -3.21 14.91 -18.61
CA ALA A 16 -3.38 14.66 -17.19
C ALA A 16 -4.25 13.41 -17.04
N GLY A 17 -3.65 12.24 -17.21
CA GLY A 17 -4.29 10.98 -16.87
C GLY A 17 -4.64 10.96 -15.37
N PRO A 18 -5.79 10.39 -14.98
CA PRO A 18 -6.12 10.24 -13.58
C PRO A 18 -5.04 9.39 -12.92
N VAL A 19 -4.31 9.98 -11.97
CA VAL A 19 -3.44 9.22 -11.07
C VAL A 19 -4.36 8.36 -10.23
N LEU A 20 -4.46 7.07 -10.58
CA LEU A 20 -5.07 6.08 -9.71
C LEU A 20 -4.26 6.07 -8.41
N ALA A 21 -4.81 6.70 -7.37
CA ALA A 21 -4.22 6.67 -6.04
C ALA A 21 -4.09 5.21 -5.61
N ALA A 22 -2.86 4.78 -5.31
CA ALA A 22 -2.63 3.45 -4.77
C ALA A 22 -3.46 3.26 -3.50
N PRO A 23 -4.09 2.10 -3.29
CA PRO A 23 -4.92 1.86 -2.11
C PRO A 23 -4.08 2.03 -0.83
N GLU A 24 -4.60 2.80 0.12
CA GLU A 24 -3.94 3.01 1.41
C GLU A 24 -4.05 1.74 2.25
N TRP A 25 -2.93 1.05 2.47
CA TRP A 25 -2.92 -0.18 3.27
C TRP A 25 -2.86 0.12 4.76
N ARG A 26 -3.58 -0.69 5.55
CA ARG A 26 -3.64 -0.60 7.00
C ARG A 26 -3.41 -1.95 7.67
N LEU A 27 -2.92 -1.91 8.90
CA LEU A 27 -2.73 -3.09 9.73
C LEU A 27 -4.05 -3.37 10.45
N MET A 28 -4.67 -4.51 10.19
CA MET A 28 -5.86 -4.95 10.92
C MET A 28 -5.45 -5.66 12.21
N ALA A 29 -6.00 -5.19 13.33
CA ALA A 29 -5.92 -5.85 14.62
C ALA A 29 -6.96 -6.98 14.73
N ARG A 30 -6.81 -7.83 15.75
CA ARG A 30 -7.68 -9.01 15.95
C ARG A 30 -9.17 -8.69 16.10
N HIS A 31 -9.50 -7.48 16.53
CA HIS A 31 -10.89 -7.03 16.73
C HIS A 31 -11.46 -6.21 15.55
N GLY A 32 -10.77 -6.20 14.40
CA GLY A 32 -11.21 -5.48 13.20
C GLY A 32 -10.84 -3.99 13.17
N GLU A 33 -10.21 -3.48 14.22
CA GLU A 33 -9.62 -2.14 14.24
C GLU A 33 -8.46 -2.06 13.25
N CYS A 34 -8.32 -0.92 12.58
CA CYS A 34 -7.21 -0.67 11.67
C CYS A 34 -6.26 0.36 12.24
N HIS A 35 -4.97 0.06 12.13
CA HIS A 35 -3.89 0.96 12.50
C HIS A 35 -3.05 1.32 11.28
N PRO A 36 -2.36 2.48 11.32
CA PRO A 36 -1.34 2.79 10.33
C PRO A 36 -0.26 1.70 10.30
N LEU A 37 0.27 1.39 9.11
CA LEU A 37 1.35 0.39 8.97
C LEU A 37 2.61 0.77 9.77
N ALA A 38 2.82 2.05 10.08
CA ALA A 38 3.91 2.50 10.94
C ALA A 38 3.93 1.81 12.33
N VAL A 39 2.81 1.30 12.81
CA VAL A 39 2.73 0.53 14.07
C VAL A 39 3.51 -0.80 13.98
N LEU A 40 3.74 -1.33 12.77
CA LEU A 40 4.60 -2.51 12.56
C LEU A 40 6.01 -2.30 13.10
N ALA A 41 6.52 -1.07 13.10
CA ALA A 41 7.84 -0.71 13.64
C ALA A 41 8.03 -1.14 15.11
N ARG A 42 6.94 -1.28 15.87
CA ARG A 42 6.99 -1.75 17.26
C ARG A 42 7.39 -3.22 17.40
N LYS A 43 7.14 -4.03 16.36
CA LYS A 43 7.43 -5.48 16.32
C LYS A 43 8.60 -5.79 15.38
N LEU A 44 8.74 -5.02 14.31
CA LEU A 44 9.76 -5.12 13.28
C LEU A 44 10.37 -3.72 13.10
N PRO A 45 11.46 -3.37 13.82
CA PRO A 45 11.99 -2.00 13.85
C PRO A 45 12.23 -1.38 12.46
N ASP A 46 12.65 -2.19 11.50
CA ASP A 46 12.93 -1.77 10.12
C ASP A 46 11.66 -1.54 9.26
N ALA A 47 10.47 -1.83 9.80
CA ALA A 47 9.20 -1.72 9.08
C ALA A 47 8.65 -0.28 9.01
N ALA A 48 9.38 0.72 9.50
CA ALA A 48 8.94 2.12 9.46
C ALA A 48 8.67 2.65 8.04
N ALA A 49 9.35 2.08 7.03
CA ALA A 49 9.21 2.43 5.63
C ALA A 49 8.13 1.61 4.89
N VAL A 50 7.54 0.59 5.51
CA VAL A 50 6.56 -0.29 4.86
C VAL A 50 5.26 0.47 4.59
N ARG A 51 4.86 0.52 3.31
CA ARG A 51 3.61 1.16 2.84
C ARG A 51 2.66 0.18 2.18
N THR A 52 3.17 -0.96 1.72
CA THR A 52 2.43 -1.96 0.96
C THR A 52 2.76 -3.38 1.43
N PRO A 53 1.92 -4.38 1.10
CA PRO A 53 2.25 -5.79 1.29
C PRO A 53 3.57 -6.19 0.62
N GLN A 54 3.87 -5.61 -0.54
CA GLN A 54 5.09 -5.87 -1.29
C GLN A 54 6.33 -5.35 -0.54
N ASP A 55 6.24 -4.19 0.10
CA ASP A 55 7.33 -3.65 0.92
C ASP A 55 7.60 -4.55 2.13
N LEU A 56 6.56 -5.07 2.78
CA LEU A 56 6.71 -6.00 3.89
C LEU A 56 7.35 -7.32 3.43
N ALA A 57 6.89 -7.87 2.32
CA ALA A 57 7.49 -9.08 1.74
C ALA A 57 8.97 -8.87 1.40
N ALA A 58 9.32 -7.72 0.81
CA ALA A 58 10.71 -7.38 0.49
C ALA A 58 11.56 -7.26 1.75
N LEU A 59 11.06 -6.58 2.79
CA LEU A 59 11.73 -6.44 4.08
C LEU A 59 11.99 -7.81 4.73
N LEU A 60 10.98 -8.69 4.78
CA LEU A 60 11.12 -10.02 5.37
C LEU A 60 12.15 -10.87 4.62
N LYS A 61 12.17 -10.78 3.27
CA LYS A 61 13.20 -11.42 2.43
C LYS A 61 14.60 -10.87 2.72
N GLN A 62 14.75 -9.54 2.81
CA GLN A 62 16.03 -8.89 3.10
C GLN A 62 16.59 -9.29 4.47
N GLN A 63 15.71 -9.50 5.44
CA GLN A 63 16.07 -9.99 6.78
C GLN A 63 16.31 -11.51 6.83
N GLY A 64 16.19 -12.24 5.72
CA GLY A 64 16.34 -13.69 5.68
C GLY A 64 15.27 -14.45 6.45
N LEU A 65 14.11 -13.83 6.71
CA LEU A 65 13.02 -14.45 7.46
C LEU A 65 12.13 -15.27 6.51
N ALA A 66 11.86 -16.52 6.89
CA ALA A 66 10.83 -17.32 6.24
C ALA A 66 9.44 -16.76 6.59
N PHE A 67 8.57 -16.66 5.59
CA PHE A 67 7.19 -16.25 5.77
C PHE A 67 6.25 -16.89 4.74
N THR A 68 4.98 -17.01 5.12
CA THR A 68 3.89 -17.39 4.22
C THR A 68 3.05 -16.15 3.93
N GLN A 69 2.82 -15.84 2.66
CA GLN A 69 1.91 -14.78 2.23
C GLN A 69 0.64 -15.39 1.65
N THR A 70 -0.52 -14.91 2.11
CA THR A 70 -1.82 -15.28 1.56
C THR A 70 -2.59 -14.04 1.12
N ASP A 71 -2.74 -13.85 -0.18
CA ASP A 71 -3.64 -12.84 -0.75
C ASP A 71 -5.08 -13.36 -0.71
N ARG A 72 -6.00 -12.56 -0.18
CA ARG A 72 -7.44 -12.85 -0.20
C ARG A 72 -8.22 -11.67 -0.78
N PRO A 73 -9.00 -11.89 -1.85
CA PRO A 73 -9.95 -10.89 -2.30
C PRO A 73 -11.03 -10.68 -1.23
N ALA A 74 -11.53 -9.46 -1.12
CA ALA A 74 -12.65 -9.11 -0.27
C ALA A 74 -13.76 -8.47 -1.12
N PRO A 75 -14.98 -8.29 -0.58
CA PRO A 75 -16.08 -7.70 -1.35
C PRO A 75 -15.73 -6.32 -1.92
N GLY A 76 -16.14 -6.06 -3.17
CA GLY A 76 -15.85 -4.81 -3.87
C GLY A 76 -14.42 -4.75 -4.42
N ALA A 77 -13.78 -3.59 -4.30
CA ALA A 77 -12.38 -3.37 -4.70
C ALA A 77 -11.39 -3.62 -3.55
N GLU A 78 -11.88 -4.16 -2.43
CA GLU A 78 -11.09 -4.33 -1.22
C GLU A 78 -10.19 -5.57 -1.28
N ARG A 79 -9.07 -5.50 -0.56
CA ARG A 79 -8.06 -6.55 -0.55
C ARG A 79 -7.54 -6.77 0.86
N SER A 80 -7.20 -8.02 1.15
CA SER A 80 -6.48 -8.40 2.36
C SER A 80 -5.29 -9.29 2.03
N VAL A 81 -4.18 -9.09 2.73
CA VAL A 81 -2.97 -9.89 2.59
C VAL A 81 -2.47 -10.28 3.97
N ALA A 82 -2.43 -11.57 4.24
CA ALA A 82 -1.94 -12.13 5.49
C ALA A 82 -0.49 -12.57 5.35
N PHE A 83 0.33 -12.25 6.35
CA PHE A 83 1.71 -12.69 6.49
C PHE A 83 1.86 -13.48 7.79
N GLU A 84 2.33 -14.71 7.67
CA GLU A 84 2.75 -15.52 8.81
C GLU A 84 4.27 -15.57 8.84
N VAL A 85 4.88 -15.15 9.95
CA VAL A 85 6.33 -15.11 10.14
C VAL A 85 6.69 -15.94 11.38
N PRO A 86 6.87 -17.27 11.23
CA PRO A 86 7.00 -18.19 12.37
C PRO A 86 8.18 -17.85 13.28
N ALA A 87 9.33 -17.48 12.71
CA ALA A 87 10.53 -17.14 13.46
C ALA A 87 10.37 -15.92 14.41
N LYS A 88 9.34 -15.09 14.19
CA LYS A 88 9.01 -13.94 15.04
C LYS A 88 7.71 -14.13 15.82
N GLY A 89 7.02 -15.26 15.65
CA GLY A 89 5.68 -15.48 16.20
C GLY A 89 4.65 -14.44 15.74
N LEU A 90 4.82 -13.89 14.53
CA LEU A 90 3.95 -12.83 14.00
C LEU A 90 2.93 -13.39 13.02
N ASN A 91 1.69 -12.91 13.16
CA ASN A 91 0.64 -13.05 12.18
C ASN A 91 0.11 -11.63 11.88
N ILE A 92 0.37 -11.15 10.67
CA ILE A 92 0.17 -9.77 10.27
C ILE A 92 -0.89 -9.76 9.17
N LEU A 93 -1.96 -8.98 9.34
CA LEU A 93 -3.02 -8.84 8.35
C LEU A 93 -3.05 -7.40 7.83
N LEU A 94 -2.69 -7.22 6.57
CA LEU A 94 -2.78 -5.94 5.87
C LEU A 94 -4.09 -5.90 5.09
N VAL A 95 -4.80 -4.79 5.18
CA VAL A 95 -6.10 -4.60 4.53
C VAL A 95 -6.20 -3.24 3.88
N THR A 96 -7.07 -3.11 2.89
CA THR A 96 -7.53 -1.81 2.40
C THR A 96 -8.59 -1.20 3.34
N PRO A 97 -8.82 0.12 3.31
CA PRO A 97 -9.56 0.82 4.37
C PRO A 97 -11.03 0.42 4.50
N GLY A 98 -11.66 -0.06 3.42
CA GLY A 98 -13.06 -0.47 3.43
C GLY A 98 -13.33 -1.75 4.23
N LEU A 99 -12.28 -2.47 4.65
CA LEU A 99 -12.39 -3.65 5.53
C LEU A 99 -12.24 -3.31 7.01
N CYS A 100 -11.98 -2.04 7.35
CA CYS A 100 -11.82 -1.61 8.73
C CYS A 100 -13.17 -1.51 9.44
N GLY A 101 -13.24 -2.04 10.67
CA GLY A 101 -14.40 -1.82 11.54
C GLY A 101 -14.51 -0.34 11.98
N PRO A 102 -15.66 0.08 12.53
CA PRO A 102 -15.80 1.41 13.09
C PRO A 102 -14.80 1.59 14.23
N THR A 103 -13.87 2.54 14.09
CA THR A 103 -13.05 3.05 15.19
C THR A 103 -13.98 3.57 16.27
N ARG A 104 -14.05 2.87 17.42
CA ARG A 104 -14.75 3.39 18.61
C ARG A 104 -13.91 4.44 19.31
#